data_AF-A0A499RLU0-F1
#
_entry.id   AF-A0A499RLU0-F1
#
_cell.length_a   1.000
_cell.length_b   1.000
_cell.length_c   1.000
_cell.angle_alpha   90.00
_cell.angle_beta   90.00
_cell.angle_gamma   90.00
#
_symmetry.space_group_name_H-M   'P 1'
#
loop_
_entity.id
_entity.type
_entity.pdbx_description
1 polymer ?
#
loop_
_entity_poly.entity_id
_entity_poly.type
_entity_poly.pdbx_seq_one_letter_code
_entity_poly.pdbx_strand_id
1 'polypeptide(L)'
;MVLQFPRLKTLVIFLFVIGHRPTLVRMADITPGSTMTGNIMQELKDSGYGVTLAIFVENWTKFPLIHPFVYFEFGFGFKENTPVTIQPGTKEVFPVRKTSGLMAGTSGVASWVVYKADRRLVIMWSIPYVFHPHRNWMAVGLTPTGFTGVPWGKVWYRQMFYGYSNLDMKFTRQTTNAIHKDAQFTITASMTESYHSNFTIIFKPVRSEDLAPGLH
;
A
#
# COMPACT_ATOMS: atom_id res chain seq x y z
N MET A 1 9.96 77.50 -4.69
CA MET A 1 9.83 76.93 -3.33
C MET A 1 8.83 75.79 -3.42
N VAL A 2 9.33 74.55 -3.46
CA VAL A 2 8.55 73.31 -3.64
C VAL A 2 8.72 72.54 -2.35
N LEU A 3 7.63 72.31 -1.60
CA LEU A 3 7.68 71.55 -0.35
C LEU A 3 7.53 70.05 -0.67
N GLN A 4 8.58 69.28 -0.38
CA GLN A 4 8.59 67.82 -0.38
C GLN A 4 7.80 67.26 0.82
N PHE A 5 7.08 66.16 0.60
CA PHE A 5 6.42 65.39 1.66
C PHE A 5 7.36 64.33 2.26
N PRO A 6 7.37 64.12 3.60
CA PRO A 6 8.03 62.98 4.21
C PRO A 6 7.15 61.71 4.18
N ARG A 7 7.80 60.57 3.98
CA ARG A 7 7.23 59.21 3.95
C ARG A 7 6.78 58.78 5.35
N LEU A 8 5.48 58.55 5.55
CA LEU A 8 4.93 57.93 6.76
C LEU A 8 4.65 56.45 6.49
N LYS A 9 5.29 55.57 7.29
CA LYS A 9 5.15 54.12 7.24
C LYS A 9 3.74 53.72 7.67
N THR A 10 2.99 53.05 6.79
CA THR A 10 1.65 52.53 7.09
C THR A 10 1.73 51.41 8.12
N LEU A 11 1.23 51.69 9.32
CA LEU A 11 0.94 50.72 10.37
C LEU A 11 -0.33 49.96 9.96
N VAL A 12 -0.21 48.66 9.63
CA VAL A 12 -1.37 47.81 9.33
C VAL A 12 -1.96 47.32 10.65
N ILE A 13 -3.14 47.82 10.99
CA ILE A 13 -3.95 47.37 12.12
C ILE A 13 -4.70 46.10 11.67
N PHE A 14 -4.41 44.96 12.31
CA PHE A 14 -5.22 43.75 12.13
C PHE A 14 -6.49 43.86 12.97
N LEU A 15 -7.62 44.14 12.31
CA LEU A 15 -8.94 43.94 12.88
C LEU A 15 -9.21 42.43 13.05
N PHE A 16 -9.24 41.97 14.30
CA PHE A 16 -9.83 40.68 14.65
C PHE A 16 -11.34 40.76 14.46
N VAL A 17 -11.83 40.31 13.30
CA VAL A 17 -13.24 39.99 13.11
C VAL A 17 -13.48 38.60 13.69
N ILE A 18 -14.33 38.54 14.72
CA ILE A 18 -14.90 37.32 15.28
C ILE A 18 -15.82 36.72 14.21
N GLY A 19 -15.22 35.96 13.29
CA GLY A 19 -15.91 35.16 12.29
C GLY A 19 -15.74 33.69 12.66
N HIS A 20 -16.85 32.95 12.67
CA HIS A 20 -16.86 31.50 12.83
C HIS A 20 -15.68 30.86 12.08
N ARG A 21 -14.82 30.13 12.81
CA ARG A 21 -13.89 29.20 12.17
C ARG A 21 -14.74 28.30 11.29
N PRO A 22 -14.52 28.23 9.95
CA PRO A 22 -15.08 27.13 9.20
C PRO A 22 -14.55 25.88 9.90
N THR A 23 -15.45 25.04 10.38
CA THR A 23 -15.14 23.70 10.86
C THR A 23 -14.21 23.09 9.81
N LEU A 24 -12.98 22.78 10.21
CA LEU A 24 -12.14 21.89 9.43
C LEU A 24 -12.98 20.64 9.22
N VAL A 25 -13.51 20.46 8.02
CA VAL A 25 -14.08 19.18 7.59
C VAL A 25 -12.93 18.21 7.74
N ARG A 26 -12.99 17.40 8.79
CA ARG A 26 -12.00 16.35 9.04
C ARG A 26 -12.16 15.41 7.87
N MET A 27 -11.30 15.54 6.86
CA MET A 27 -11.22 14.53 5.80
C MET A 27 -11.00 13.21 6.52
N ALA A 28 -11.85 12.24 6.21
CA ALA A 28 -11.82 10.97 6.89
C ALA A 28 -10.49 10.26 6.55
N ASP A 29 -9.65 10.08 7.56
CA ASP A 29 -8.36 9.41 7.43
C ASP A 29 -8.50 7.91 7.70
N ILE A 30 -7.67 7.13 7.01
CA ILE A 30 -7.54 5.70 7.27
C ILE A 30 -6.98 5.47 8.68
N THR A 31 -7.60 4.58 9.46
CA THR A 31 -7.18 4.33 10.84
C THR A 31 -6.02 3.31 10.85
N PRO A 32 -4.94 3.52 11.63
CA PRO A 32 -3.91 2.50 11.81
C PRO A 32 -4.50 1.22 12.42
N GLY A 33 -4.14 0.07 11.86
CA GLY A 33 -4.54 -1.25 12.33
C GLY A 33 -3.60 -1.83 13.39
N SER A 34 -3.80 -3.11 13.69
CA SER A 34 -3.13 -3.82 14.78
C SER A 34 -1.63 -4.02 14.58
N THR A 35 -1.18 -4.12 13.32
CA THR A 35 0.22 -4.32 12.96
C THR A 35 1.01 -3.02 12.88
N MET A 36 0.34 -1.87 12.88
CA MET A 36 0.95 -0.54 12.80
C MET A 36 1.49 -0.09 14.18
N THR A 37 2.35 -0.91 14.78
CA THR A 37 3.00 -0.60 16.06
C THR A 37 4.42 -0.08 15.84
N GLY A 38 4.82 0.92 16.63
CA GLY A 38 6.17 1.48 16.57
C GLY A 38 6.53 2.11 15.22
N ASN A 39 7.82 2.15 14.91
CA ASN A 39 8.34 2.65 13.63
C ASN A 39 8.95 1.49 12.84
N ILE A 40 8.10 0.77 12.12
CA ILE A 40 8.50 -0.43 11.39
C ILE A 40 9.63 -0.17 10.38
N MET A 41 9.69 1.03 9.81
CA MET A 41 10.73 1.39 8.85
C MET A 41 12.08 1.55 9.52
N GLN A 42 12.09 2.12 10.73
CA GLN A 42 13.31 2.21 11.53
C GLN A 42 13.74 0.81 11.99
N GLU A 43 12.80 -0.02 12.46
CA GLU A 43 13.12 -1.39 12.86
C GLU A 43 13.70 -2.24 11.72
N LEU A 44 13.17 -2.09 10.50
CA LEU A 44 13.73 -2.77 9.32
C LEU A 44 15.13 -2.28 8.99
N LYS A 45 15.43 -0.98 9.14
CA LYS A 45 16.80 -0.46 8.95
C LYS A 45 17.76 -1.00 10.02
N ASP A 46 17.32 -0.98 11.28
CA ASP A 46 18.12 -1.39 12.43
C ASP A 46 18.34 -2.91 12.48
N SER A 47 17.54 -3.68 11.71
CA SER A 47 17.68 -5.13 11.60
C SER A 47 18.99 -5.60 10.94
N GLY A 48 19.69 -4.72 10.20
CA GLY A 48 20.92 -5.04 9.48
C GLY A 48 20.76 -5.91 8.23
N TYR A 49 19.53 -6.29 7.84
CA TYR A 49 19.29 -7.04 6.61
C TYR A 49 19.49 -6.16 5.38
N GLY A 50 20.37 -6.56 4.46
CA GLY A 50 20.65 -5.78 3.25
C GLY A 50 19.49 -5.64 2.25
N VAL A 51 18.37 -6.34 2.43
CA VAL A 51 17.14 -6.15 1.64
C VAL A 51 15.92 -6.30 2.55
N THR A 52 15.09 -5.27 2.60
CA THR A 52 13.86 -5.21 3.42
C THR A 52 12.74 -4.52 2.67
N LEU A 53 11.50 -4.88 2.99
CA LEU A 53 10.32 -4.25 2.43
C LEU A 53 9.21 -4.14 3.48
N ALA A 54 8.66 -2.94 3.65
CA ALA A 54 7.40 -2.76 4.36
C ALA A 54 6.25 -2.68 3.35
N ILE A 55 5.31 -3.63 3.44
CA ILE A 55 4.12 -3.66 2.58
C ILE A 55 2.95 -3.08 3.35
N PHE A 56 2.49 -1.90 2.97
CA PHE A 56 1.34 -1.24 3.57
C PHE A 56 0.09 -1.47 2.73
N VAL A 57 -1.00 -1.92 3.36
CA VAL A 57 -2.27 -2.12 2.66
C VAL A 57 -3.37 -1.34 3.39
N GLU A 58 -3.96 -0.41 2.67
CA GLU A 58 -5.07 0.42 3.13
C GLU A 58 -6.38 -0.11 2.55
N ASN A 59 -7.31 -0.50 3.41
CA ASN A 59 -8.63 -0.93 3.01
C ASN A 59 -9.64 0.21 3.16
N TRP A 60 -9.91 0.91 2.08
CA TRP A 60 -10.91 1.99 2.04
C TRP A 60 -12.33 1.49 1.77
N THR A 61 -12.52 0.18 1.62
CA THR A 61 -13.83 -0.43 1.33
C THR A 61 -14.56 -0.79 2.62
N LYS A 62 -15.89 -0.92 2.57
CA LYS A 62 -16.69 -1.53 3.64
C LYS A 62 -16.48 -3.04 3.80
N PHE A 63 -15.72 -3.66 2.90
CA PHE A 63 -15.50 -5.10 2.88
C PHE A 63 -14.19 -5.43 3.60
N PRO A 64 -14.21 -6.22 4.70
CA PRO A 64 -12.98 -6.67 5.31
C PRO A 64 -12.18 -7.55 4.33
N LEU A 65 -10.85 -7.40 4.36
CA LEU A 65 -9.91 -8.26 3.65
C LEU A 65 -9.51 -9.40 4.58
N ILE A 66 -10.10 -10.58 4.37
CA ILE A 66 -10.03 -11.74 5.28
C ILE A 66 -9.24 -12.89 4.66
N HIS A 67 -9.00 -13.94 5.45
CA HIS A 67 -8.27 -15.15 5.02
C HIS A 67 -6.93 -14.82 4.30
N PRO A 68 -6.02 -14.10 4.99
CA PRO A 68 -4.74 -13.75 4.41
C PRO A 68 -3.98 -15.00 3.96
N PHE A 69 -3.30 -14.90 2.83
CA PHE A 69 -2.40 -15.91 2.33
C PHE A 69 -1.10 -15.25 1.88
N VAL A 70 0.03 -15.90 2.16
CA VAL A 70 1.35 -15.50 1.70
C VAL A 70 2.11 -16.68 1.13
N TYR A 71 2.79 -16.44 0.02
CA TYR A 71 3.80 -17.33 -0.55
C TYR A 71 5.10 -16.55 -0.76
N PHE A 72 6.20 -17.08 -0.26
CA PHE A 72 7.54 -16.55 -0.49
C PHE A 72 8.25 -17.38 -1.56
N GLU A 73 8.69 -16.73 -2.64
CA GLU A 73 9.70 -17.33 -3.53
C GLU A 73 11.09 -17.15 -2.90
N PHE A 74 11.36 -15.96 -2.33
CA PHE A 74 12.59 -15.65 -1.61
C PHE A 74 12.33 -14.75 -0.39
N GLY A 75 13.12 -14.95 0.67
CA GLY A 75 12.97 -14.21 1.91
C GLY A 75 11.84 -14.74 2.79
N PHE A 76 11.48 -13.97 3.81
CA PHE A 76 10.43 -14.31 4.76
C PHE A 76 9.95 -13.08 5.56
N GLY A 77 8.91 -13.26 6.37
CA GLY A 77 8.36 -12.23 7.25
C GLY A 77 9.37 -11.73 8.27
N PHE A 78 9.44 -10.42 8.47
CA PHE A 78 10.26 -9.85 9.54
C PHE A 78 9.61 -10.15 10.90
N LYS A 79 10.41 -10.61 11.86
CA LYS A 79 9.94 -11.09 13.18
C LYS A 79 8.82 -12.13 13.08
N GLU A 80 8.88 -13.00 12.08
CA GLU A 80 7.87 -14.04 11.80
C GLU A 80 6.46 -13.49 11.55
N ASN A 81 6.33 -12.18 11.23
CA ASN A 81 5.06 -11.60 10.86
C ASN A 81 4.49 -12.28 9.62
N THR A 82 3.18 -12.44 9.63
CA THR A 82 2.38 -12.89 8.49
C THR A 82 1.32 -11.83 8.19
N PRO A 83 0.80 -11.75 6.96
CA PRO A 83 -0.29 -10.84 6.67
C PRO A 83 -1.50 -11.16 7.55
N VAL A 84 -2.16 -10.11 8.05
CA VAL A 84 -3.35 -10.23 8.90
C VAL A 84 -4.62 -9.85 8.14
N THR A 85 -5.78 -10.10 8.74
CA THR A 85 -7.05 -9.54 8.29
C THR A 85 -7.02 -8.02 8.38
N ILE A 86 -7.50 -7.32 7.33
CA ILE A 86 -7.55 -5.86 7.27
C ILE A 86 -8.99 -5.40 7.31
N GLN A 87 -9.36 -4.72 8.39
CA GLN A 87 -10.72 -4.26 8.62
C GLN A 87 -11.09 -3.08 7.70
N PRO A 88 -12.38 -2.82 7.48
CA PRO A 88 -12.83 -1.63 6.77
C PRO A 88 -12.27 -0.36 7.39
N GLY A 89 -11.73 0.52 6.57
CA GLY A 89 -11.22 1.82 6.99
C GLY A 89 -9.91 1.74 7.77
N THR A 90 -9.21 0.60 7.74
CA THR A 90 -7.92 0.44 8.42
C THR A 90 -6.74 0.22 7.47
N LYS A 91 -5.55 0.48 7.99
CA LYS A 91 -4.25 0.27 7.35
C LYS A 91 -3.44 -0.73 8.15
N GLU A 92 -2.96 -1.79 7.49
CA GLU A 92 -2.06 -2.77 8.10
C GLU A 92 -0.71 -2.78 7.36
N VAL A 93 0.34 -3.26 8.04
CA VAL A 93 1.68 -3.44 7.49
C VAL A 93 2.12 -4.90 7.60
N PHE A 94 2.71 -5.38 6.51
CA PHE A 94 3.35 -6.68 6.42
C PHE A 94 4.84 -6.49 6.07
N PRO A 95 5.73 -6.51 7.07
CA PRO A 95 7.16 -6.31 6.86
C PRO A 95 7.83 -7.65 6.46
N VAL A 96 8.67 -7.60 5.43
CA VAL A 96 9.41 -8.75 4.91
C VAL A 96 10.88 -8.41 4.70
N ARG A 97 11.72 -9.44 4.64
CA ARG A 97 13.16 -9.27 4.44
C ARG A 97 13.78 -10.48 3.75
N LYS A 98 15.01 -10.30 3.24
CA LYS A 98 15.80 -11.41 2.68
C LYS A 98 16.12 -12.49 3.70
N THR A 99 16.39 -13.70 3.24
CA THR A 99 16.96 -14.76 4.09
C THR A 99 18.37 -14.38 4.55
N SER A 100 18.72 -14.65 5.81
CA SER A 100 20.08 -14.40 6.31
C SER A 100 21.09 -15.28 5.58
N GLY A 101 22.31 -14.78 5.36
CA GLY A 101 23.38 -15.55 4.71
C GLY A 101 23.22 -15.83 3.20
N LEU A 102 22.05 -15.58 2.60
CA LEU A 102 21.83 -15.83 1.16
C LEU A 102 22.02 -14.56 0.32
N MET A 103 22.58 -14.69 -0.88
CA MET A 103 22.65 -13.64 -1.91
C MET A 103 21.35 -13.54 -2.71
N ALA A 104 20.22 -13.58 -2.01
CA ALA A 104 18.88 -13.44 -2.56
C ALA A 104 18.18 -12.27 -1.90
N GLY A 105 17.31 -11.58 -2.63
CA GLY A 105 16.52 -10.47 -2.10
C GLY A 105 15.26 -10.97 -1.39
N THR A 106 14.13 -10.29 -1.60
CA THR A 106 12.82 -10.77 -1.13
C THR A 106 11.79 -10.69 -2.25
N SER A 107 11.02 -11.75 -2.42
CA SER A 107 9.98 -11.81 -3.43
C SER A 107 8.90 -12.81 -3.05
N GLY A 108 7.67 -12.51 -3.44
CA GLY A 108 6.54 -13.35 -3.10
C GLY A 108 5.21 -12.76 -3.52
N VAL A 109 4.13 -13.39 -3.07
CA VAL A 109 2.77 -12.91 -3.22
C VAL A 109 2.07 -12.91 -1.87
N ALA A 110 1.24 -11.90 -1.65
CA ALA A 110 0.32 -11.83 -0.53
C ALA A 110 -1.08 -11.54 -1.06
N SER A 111 -2.09 -11.98 -0.34
CA SER A 111 -3.45 -11.93 -0.86
C SER A 111 -4.50 -12.10 0.22
N TRP A 112 -5.68 -11.54 -0.03
CA TRP A 112 -6.80 -11.53 0.90
C TRP A 112 -8.09 -11.75 0.14
N VAL A 113 -9.00 -12.53 0.71
CA VAL A 113 -10.39 -12.61 0.25
C VAL A 113 -11.08 -11.29 0.58
N VAL A 114 -11.70 -10.67 -0.43
CA VAL A 114 -12.55 -9.49 -0.25
C VAL A 114 -13.94 -9.98 0.16
N TYR A 115 -14.29 -9.84 1.44
CA TYR A 115 -15.53 -10.37 1.98
C TYR A 115 -16.75 -9.82 1.23
N LYS A 116 -17.74 -10.67 0.92
CA LYS A 116 -18.93 -10.39 0.08
C LYS A 116 -18.69 -10.06 -1.39
N ALA A 117 -17.45 -9.82 -1.83
CA ALA A 117 -17.12 -9.69 -3.25
C ALA A 117 -16.67 -11.02 -3.90
N ASP A 118 -16.53 -12.07 -3.08
CA ASP A 118 -16.22 -13.46 -3.46
C ASP A 118 -15.04 -13.60 -4.43
N ARG A 119 -13.95 -12.90 -4.10
CA ARG A 119 -12.71 -12.87 -4.87
C ARG A 119 -11.56 -12.44 -4.00
N ARG A 120 -10.35 -12.42 -4.55
CA ARG A 120 -9.14 -12.06 -3.83
C ARG A 120 -8.46 -10.83 -4.40
N LEU A 121 -8.03 -9.94 -3.51
CA LEU A 121 -6.94 -9.00 -3.75
C LEU A 121 -5.63 -9.80 -3.74
N VAL A 122 -4.82 -9.66 -4.79
CA VAL A 122 -3.52 -10.31 -4.90
C VAL A 122 -2.46 -9.27 -5.20
N ILE A 123 -1.37 -9.29 -4.44
CA ILE A 123 -0.21 -8.43 -4.63
C ILE A 123 1.04 -9.30 -4.81
N MET A 124 1.98 -8.83 -5.60
CA MET A 124 3.29 -9.44 -5.81
C MET A 124 4.35 -8.39 -5.57
N TRP A 125 5.46 -8.80 -4.93
CA TRP A 125 6.68 -8.02 -4.84
C TRP A 125 7.87 -8.84 -5.27
N SER A 126 8.89 -8.16 -5.79
CA SER A 126 10.21 -8.72 -6.06
C SER A 126 11.25 -7.61 -5.94
N ILE A 127 12.13 -7.73 -4.96
CA ILE A 127 13.27 -6.85 -4.74
C ILE A 127 14.51 -7.71 -4.88
N PRO A 128 15.39 -7.47 -5.86
CA PRO A 128 16.59 -8.26 -6.07
C PRO A 128 17.65 -7.96 -5.00
N TYR A 129 18.59 -8.89 -4.83
CA TYR A 129 19.80 -8.64 -4.02
C TYR A 129 20.81 -7.74 -4.75
N VAL A 130 20.78 -7.73 -6.09
CA VAL A 130 21.66 -6.91 -6.93
C VAL A 130 20.80 -6.12 -7.91
N PHE A 131 20.86 -4.77 -7.84
CA PHE A 131 20.05 -3.88 -8.69
C PHE A 131 20.58 -3.70 -10.12
N HIS A 132 21.74 -4.24 -10.45
CA HIS A 132 22.24 -4.19 -11.83
C HIS A 132 22.48 -5.62 -12.30
N PRO A 133 21.71 -6.12 -13.29
CA PRO A 133 20.72 -5.46 -14.16
C PRO A 133 19.25 -5.50 -13.65
N HIS A 134 18.98 -5.92 -12.40
CA HIS A 134 17.61 -6.19 -11.93
C HIS A 134 16.93 -4.97 -11.29
N ARG A 135 15.60 -4.88 -11.38
CA ARG A 135 14.82 -3.80 -10.75
C ARG A 135 13.79 -4.36 -9.77
N ASN A 136 13.29 -3.49 -8.90
CA ASN A 136 12.12 -3.80 -8.11
C ASN A 136 10.91 -3.97 -9.03
N TRP A 137 10.15 -5.05 -8.83
CA TRP A 137 8.89 -5.30 -9.53
C TRP A 137 7.76 -5.47 -8.54
N MET A 138 6.62 -4.87 -8.84
CA MET A 138 5.38 -5.12 -8.14
C MET A 138 4.28 -5.47 -9.15
N ALA A 139 3.27 -6.16 -8.66
CA ALA A 139 2.00 -6.26 -9.36
C ALA A 139 0.86 -6.26 -8.36
N VAL A 140 -0.28 -5.72 -8.78
CA VAL A 140 -1.53 -5.74 -8.01
C VAL A 140 -2.67 -6.15 -8.92
N GLY A 141 -3.58 -6.95 -8.39
CA GLY A 141 -4.67 -7.49 -9.19
C GLY A 141 -5.77 -8.10 -8.35
N LEU A 142 -6.76 -8.61 -9.07
CA LEU A 142 -7.89 -9.31 -8.50
C LEU A 142 -8.10 -10.64 -9.23
N THR A 143 -8.50 -11.65 -8.48
CA THR A 143 -9.10 -12.85 -9.08
C THR A 143 -10.52 -12.52 -9.57
N PRO A 144 -11.13 -13.33 -10.46
CA PRO A 144 -12.55 -13.22 -10.80
C PRO A 144 -13.46 -13.40 -9.57
N THR A 145 -14.65 -12.81 -9.64
CA THR A 145 -15.75 -13.15 -8.74
C THR A 145 -16.09 -14.64 -8.85
N GLY A 146 -16.33 -15.29 -7.71
CA GLY A 146 -16.47 -16.75 -7.62
C GLY A 146 -15.16 -17.49 -7.36
N PHE A 147 -14.01 -16.80 -7.40
CA PHE A 147 -12.69 -17.42 -7.24
C PHE A 147 -11.96 -16.89 -6.01
N THR A 148 -12.10 -17.60 -4.90
CA THR A 148 -11.40 -17.33 -3.62
C THR A 148 -10.30 -18.33 -3.30
N GLY A 149 -10.13 -19.35 -4.15
CA GLY A 149 -9.08 -20.36 -4.03
C GLY A 149 -7.69 -19.77 -4.17
N VAL A 150 -6.72 -20.44 -3.53
CA VAL A 150 -5.30 -20.15 -3.67
C VAL A 150 -4.68 -21.29 -4.48
N PRO A 151 -3.99 -21.02 -5.61
CA PRO A 151 -3.33 -22.06 -6.36
C PRO A 151 -2.12 -22.59 -5.58
N TRP A 152 -1.74 -23.83 -5.87
CA TRP A 152 -0.61 -24.47 -5.20
C TRP A 152 0.73 -23.78 -5.53
N GLY A 153 1.55 -23.58 -4.50
CA GLY A 153 2.93 -23.10 -4.62
C GLY A 153 3.08 -21.77 -5.36
N LYS A 154 3.97 -21.73 -6.35
CA LYS A 154 4.46 -20.51 -7.01
C LYS A 154 3.62 -20.00 -8.19
N VAL A 155 2.43 -20.54 -8.42
CA VAL A 155 1.63 -20.23 -9.62
C VAL A 155 1.37 -18.74 -9.75
N TRP A 156 0.78 -18.10 -8.72
CA TRP A 156 0.54 -16.65 -8.75
C TRP A 156 1.83 -15.84 -8.84
N TYR A 157 2.88 -16.23 -8.10
CA TYR A 157 4.15 -15.52 -8.16
C TYR A 157 4.73 -15.50 -9.59
N ARG A 158 4.86 -16.66 -10.24
CA ARG A 158 5.36 -16.73 -11.63
C ARG A 158 4.46 -15.96 -12.58
N GLN A 159 3.15 -16.13 -12.45
CA GLN A 159 2.19 -15.45 -13.31
C GLN A 159 2.33 -13.93 -13.24
N MET A 160 2.34 -13.37 -12.02
CA MET A 160 2.48 -11.93 -11.79
C MET A 160 3.88 -11.42 -12.11
N PHE A 161 4.93 -12.19 -11.82
CA PHE A 161 6.32 -11.81 -12.07
C PHE A 161 6.66 -11.75 -13.56
N TYR A 162 6.20 -12.73 -14.35
CA TYR A 162 6.44 -12.79 -15.80
C TYR A 162 5.37 -12.06 -16.64
N GLY A 163 4.32 -11.53 -16.01
CA GLY A 163 3.32 -10.69 -16.69
C GLY A 163 2.24 -11.46 -17.47
N TYR A 164 1.99 -12.72 -17.13
CA TYR A 164 1.02 -13.58 -17.83
C TYR A 164 -0.40 -13.45 -17.26
N SER A 165 -1.08 -12.32 -17.50
CA SER A 165 -2.49 -12.19 -17.10
C SER A 165 -3.41 -13.12 -17.91
N ASN A 166 -4.34 -13.81 -17.25
CA ASN A 166 -5.28 -14.75 -17.87
C ASN A 166 -6.71 -14.52 -17.35
N LEU A 167 -7.64 -15.45 -17.56
CA LEU A 167 -9.00 -15.33 -17.03
C LEU A 167 -9.07 -15.50 -15.51
N ASP A 168 -8.15 -16.25 -14.90
CA ASP A 168 -8.15 -16.55 -13.46
C ASP A 168 -7.52 -15.45 -12.60
N MET A 169 -6.75 -14.54 -13.20
CA MET A 169 -6.20 -13.37 -12.52
C MET A 169 -5.87 -12.23 -13.49
N LYS A 170 -6.53 -11.08 -13.26
CA LYS A 170 -6.21 -9.81 -13.91
C LYS A 170 -5.39 -8.96 -12.97
N PHE A 171 -4.29 -8.41 -13.47
CA PHE A 171 -3.37 -7.60 -12.67
C PHE A 171 -2.63 -6.58 -13.53
N THR A 172 -2.10 -5.55 -12.87
CA THR A 172 -1.18 -4.58 -13.45
C THR A 172 0.19 -4.76 -12.80
N ARG A 173 1.24 -4.87 -13.62
CA ARG A 173 2.64 -5.04 -13.16
C ARG A 173 3.48 -3.84 -13.56
N GLN A 174 4.21 -3.26 -12.62
CA GLN A 174 5.06 -2.08 -12.82
C GLN A 174 6.25 -2.08 -11.85
N THR A 175 7.19 -1.15 -12.02
CA THR A 175 8.35 -0.99 -11.12
C THR A 175 8.13 0.07 -10.04
N THR A 176 7.34 1.11 -10.33
CA THR A 176 7.19 2.29 -9.45
C THR A 176 5.75 2.58 -9.05
N ASN A 177 4.85 2.79 -10.01
CA ASN A 177 3.43 3.07 -9.77
C ASN A 177 2.55 2.15 -10.63
N ALA A 178 1.53 1.56 -10.04
CA ALA A 178 0.55 0.72 -10.73
C ALA A 178 -0.87 1.13 -10.35
N ILE A 179 -1.76 1.12 -11.35
CA ILE A 179 -3.20 1.21 -11.12
C ILE A 179 -3.83 -0.02 -11.75
N HIS A 180 -4.62 -0.75 -10.97
CA HIS A 180 -5.46 -1.83 -11.45
C HIS A 180 -6.91 -1.51 -11.11
N LYS A 181 -7.83 -1.65 -12.04
CA LYS A 181 -9.24 -1.28 -11.84
C LYS A 181 -10.15 -2.24 -12.58
N ASP A 182 -11.30 -2.50 -11.97
CA ASP A 182 -12.46 -3.09 -12.63
C ASP A 182 -13.74 -2.31 -12.31
N ALA A 183 -14.90 -2.95 -12.49
CA ALA A 183 -16.20 -2.33 -12.25
C ALA A 183 -16.50 -2.03 -10.77
N GLN A 184 -15.85 -2.74 -9.82
CA GLN A 184 -16.14 -2.64 -8.38
C GLN A 184 -15.02 -1.96 -7.60
N PHE A 185 -13.76 -2.20 -7.98
CA PHE A 185 -12.61 -1.76 -7.18
C PHE A 185 -11.53 -1.07 -8.02
N THR A 186 -10.81 -0.17 -7.36
CA THR A 186 -9.56 0.44 -7.85
C THR A 186 -8.46 0.15 -6.84
N ILE A 187 -7.35 -0.36 -7.34
CA ILE A 187 -6.12 -0.60 -6.60
C ILE A 187 -5.07 0.39 -7.11
N THR A 188 -4.60 1.27 -6.23
CA THR A 188 -3.43 2.10 -6.51
C THR A 188 -2.26 1.55 -5.72
N ALA A 189 -1.14 1.37 -6.38
CA ALA A 189 0.07 0.81 -5.80
C ALA A 189 1.28 1.67 -6.13
N SER A 190 2.17 1.85 -5.16
CA SER A 190 3.46 2.50 -5.34
C SER A 190 4.55 1.74 -4.60
N MET A 191 5.68 1.48 -5.26
CA MET A 191 6.84 0.87 -4.65
C MET A 191 8.09 1.70 -4.90
N THR A 192 8.88 1.91 -3.84
CA THR A 192 10.16 2.62 -3.95
C THR A 192 11.20 1.75 -4.64
N GLU A 193 12.08 2.36 -5.42
CA GLU A 193 13.19 1.65 -6.08
C GLU A 193 14.44 1.70 -5.18
N SER A 194 14.49 0.85 -4.15
CA SER A 194 15.62 0.73 -3.22
C SER A 194 15.71 -0.65 -2.56
N TYR A 195 16.85 -0.97 -1.94
CA TYR A 195 17.02 -2.20 -1.14
C TYR A 195 16.14 -2.22 0.12
N HIS A 196 15.87 -1.05 0.69
CA HIS A 196 15.00 -0.85 1.86
C HIS A 196 13.76 -0.10 1.43
N SER A 197 12.77 -0.86 0.97
CA SER A 197 11.65 -0.31 0.23
C SER A 197 10.37 -0.20 1.04
N ASN A 198 9.47 0.63 0.52
CA ASN A 198 8.06 0.69 0.86
C ASN A 198 7.25 0.24 -0.34
N PHE A 199 6.23 -0.57 -0.10
CA PHE A 199 5.21 -0.92 -1.09
C PHE A 199 3.84 -0.58 -0.50
N THR A 200 3.25 0.50 -0.98
CA THR A 200 1.96 0.99 -0.50
C THR A 200 0.87 0.57 -1.48
N ILE A 201 -0.22 0.00 -0.95
CA ILE A 201 -1.40 -0.43 -1.69
C ILE A 201 -2.61 0.27 -1.08
N ILE A 202 -3.37 0.95 -1.93
CA ILE A 202 -4.64 1.60 -1.59
C ILE A 202 -5.75 0.83 -2.32
N PHE A 203 -6.58 0.11 -1.56
CA PHE A 203 -7.71 -0.64 -2.08
C PHE A 203 -9.01 0.12 -1.86
N LYS A 204 -9.60 0.65 -2.94
CA LYS A 204 -10.78 1.52 -2.92
C LYS A 204 -11.94 0.93 -3.72
N PRO A 205 -13.19 1.17 -3.30
CA PRO A 205 -14.33 0.88 -4.14
C PRO A 205 -14.47 1.95 -5.24
N VAL A 206 -15.12 1.60 -6.35
CA VAL A 206 -15.50 2.55 -7.40
C VAL A 206 -16.72 3.37 -6.99
N ARG A 207 -17.65 2.76 -6.24
CA ARG A 207 -18.86 3.41 -5.74
C ARG A 207 -18.65 3.94 -4.33
N SER A 208 -19.09 5.17 -4.07
CA SER A 208 -18.97 5.79 -2.75
C SER A 208 -19.77 5.08 -1.66
N GLU A 209 -20.88 4.42 -2.00
CA GLU A 209 -21.70 3.60 -1.09
C GLU A 209 -20.98 2.35 -0.55
N ASP A 210 -19.87 1.98 -1.16
CA ASP A 210 -19.04 0.85 -0.78
C ASP A 210 -17.79 1.28 0.01
N LEU A 211 -17.63 2.58 0.32
CA LEU A 211 -16.57 3.08 1.19
C LEU A 211 -16.74 2.56 2.62
N ALA A 212 -15.63 2.43 3.34
CA ALA A 212 -15.66 2.03 4.73
C ALA A 212 -16.50 3.02 5.58
N PRO A 213 -17.19 2.53 6.62
CA PRO A 213 -17.94 3.39 7.53
C PRO A 213 -17.06 4.52 8.08
N GLY A 214 -17.56 5.74 8.01
CA GLY A 214 -16.83 6.94 8.46
C GLY A 214 -15.88 7.54 7.43
N LEU A 215 -15.75 6.96 6.22
CA LEU A 215 -14.98 7.52 5.09
C LEU A 215 -15.85 8.20 4.00
N HIS A 216 -17.12 8.47 4.29
CA HIS A 216 -18.04 9.16 3.38
C HIS A 216 -17.92 10.69 3.45
#